data_AF-A0A7W1EM50-F1
#
_entry.id   AF-A0A7W1EM50-F1
#
_cell.length_a   1.000
_cell.length_b   1.000
_cell.length_c   1.000
_cell.angle_alpha   90.00
_cell.angle_beta   90.00
_cell.angle_gamma   90.00
#
_symmetry.space_group_name_H-M   'P 1'
#
loop_
_entity.id
_entity.type
_entity.pdbx_description
1 polymer ?
#
loop_
_entity_poly.entity_id
_entity_poly.type
_entity_poly.pdbx_seq_one_letter_code
_entity_poly.pdbx_strand_id
1 'polypeptide(L)'
;MIFDIRRVRMRAFATLAIVAAAQPLGAQTRASGIDTTNFDRSIRPQDDFFRFVNGGWLARATIPSDASRWGAFDQLRDDSRSALHVIADEAMAATSAPGADRRKVGDLYASFMDSARVEQLGVTPLQGELRTIAALTMPAQLPTTFAHFARIGVNGPMGVSVGPDAKQSTVNTVAITQSGLGLPDRDYYLLQDAKMTATRQAYQGYIARLFTLAKQPDPSGAAARVLALETALAQKHWDRARSRNRNATYNKMTVAQLAAQTPSYDWSSYLAAAGLGTATEVVVRQPDYLKAMDSIVAATPVSTWRDYLTFKLLDHYTDELPAAFQQARFEFRGRTLSGQQEMAVRWKRGVAEATGALGEAMGKLYVERNFKPEAKARMDALVRNILAAYRVGIDSLEWMSPETKAQAKDKLAKFTVKIAYP
;
A
#
# COMPACT_ATOMS: atom_id res chain seq x y z
N MET A 1 98.61 -22.87 29.50
CA MET A 1 99.61 -23.51 28.62
C MET A 1 98.82 -24.19 27.49
N ILE A 2 98.98 -23.88 26.20
CA ILE A 2 99.89 -22.95 25.48
C ILE A 2 99.08 -22.10 24.46
N PHE A 3 99.65 -20.96 24.07
CA PHE A 3 99.17 -19.91 23.15
C PHE A 3 98.78 -20.40 21.73
N ASP A 4 97.63 -19.94 21.19
CA ASP A 4 97.44 -18.98 20.05
C ASP A 4 97.73 -19.63 18.65
N ILE A 5 97.80 -19.04 17.44
CA ILE A 5 97.92 -17.66 16.92
C ILE A 5 96.75 -17.30 15.98
N ARG A 6 96.17 -16.09 16.16
CA ARG A 6 95.16 -15.43 15.28
C ARG A 6 95.37 -15.59 13.77
N ARG A 7 94.27 -15.65 12.99
CA ARG A 7 94.15 -14.96 11.68
C ARG A 7 92.69 -14.60 11.33
N VAL A 8 92.49 -13.40 10.77
CA VAL A 8 91.17 -12.84 10.43
C VAL A 8 90.98 -12.81 8.91
N ARG A 9 89.84 -13.32 8.43
CA ARG A 9 89.17 -13.15 7.12
C ARG A 9 87.94 -14.09 7.11
N MET A 10 86.82 -13.82 6.44
CA MET A 10 86.29 -12.60 5.82
C MET A 10 84.75 -12.79 5.73
N ARG A 11 83.93 -11.83 6.19
CA ARG A 11 82.45 -11.99 6.14
C ARG A 11 81.92 -11.66 4.75
N ALA A 12 81.35 -12.66 4.07
CA ALA A 12 80.55 -12.49 2.86
C ALA A 12 79.19 -13.18 3.05
N PHE A 13 78.22 -12.46 3.62
CA PHE A 13 76.83 -12.90 3.63
C PHE A 13 76.20 -12.48 2.30
N ALA A 14 75.93 -13.45 1.42
CA ALA A 14 75.15 -13.21 0.22
C ALA A 14 73.67 -13.12 0.59
N THR A 15 73.12 -11.90 0.62
CA THR A 15 71.69 -11.68 0.87
C THR A 15 70.89 -12.18 -0.33
N LEU A 16 70.23 -13.33 -0.17
CA LEU A 16 69.41 -13.93 -1.23
C LEU A 16 68.15 -13.08 -1.45
N ALA A 17 68.14 -12.29 -2.52
CA ALA A 17 67.00 -11.46 -2.88
C ALA A 17 65.84 -12.34 -3.41
N ILE A 18 64.92 -12.70 -2.52
CA ILE A 18 63.67 -13.36 -2.90
C ILE A 18 62.81 -12.35 -3.66
N VAL A 19 62.88 -12.39 -4.99
CA VAL A 19 61.92 -11.72 -5.86
C VAL A 19 60.58 -12.43 -5.69
N ALA A 20 59.75 -11.93 -4.78
CA ALA A 20 58.37 -12.37 -4.64
C ALA A 20 57.64 -12.02 -5.94
N ALA A 21 57.45 -13.01 -6.81
CA ALA A 21 56.69 -12.87 -8.03
C ALA A 21 55.23 -12.54 -7.66
N ALA A 22 54.88 -11.26 -7.73
CA ALA A 22 53.54 -10.78 -7.48
C ALA A 22 52.60 -11.37 -8.54
N GLN A 23 51.91 -12.46 -8.19
CA GLN A 23 50.85 -12.99 -9.05
C GLN A 23 49.83 -11.88 -9.27
N PRO A 24 49.46 -11.58 -10.54
CA PRO A 24 48.41 -10.61 -10.79
C PRO A 24 47.14 -11.12 -10.13
N LEU A 25 46.60 -10.36 -9.17
CA LEU A 25 45.31 -10.63 -8.56
C LEU A 25 44.28 -10.74 -9.69
N GLY A 26 43.86 -11.98 -9.98
CA GLY A 26 43.03 -12.29 -11.13
C GLY A 26 41.80 -11.41 -11.10
N ALA A 27 41.67 -10.52 -12.09
CA ALA A 27 40.61 -9.53 -12.12
C ALA A 27 39.27 -10.26 -12.13
N GLN A 28 38.56 -10.25 -11.00
CA GLN A 28 37.24 -10.86 -10.89
C GLN A 28 36.37 -10.26 -12.00
N THR A 29 36.03 -11.10 -12.98
CA THR A 29 35.19 -10.74 -14.11
C THR A 29 33.82 -10.39 -13.54
N ARG A 30 33.57 -9.08 -13.40
CA ARG A 30 32.31 -8.56 -12.88
C ARG A 30 31.20 -8.93 -13.86
N ALA A 31 30.54 -10.05 -13.62
CA ALA A 31 29.34 -10.44 -14.35
C ALA A 31 28.35 -9.27 -14.30
N SER A 32 27.85 -8.85 -15.46
CA SER A 32 27.23 -7.52 -15.63
C SER A 32 25.92 -7.34 -14.85
N GLY A 33 25.38 -8.39 -14.22
CA GLY A 33 24.04 -8.41 -13.61
C GLY A 33 22.89 -8.40 -14.62
N ILE A 34 23.19 -8.18 -15.90
CA ILE A 34 22.24 -8.20 -17.02
C ILE A 34 22.08 -9.64 -17.50
N ASP A 35 20.87 -10.17 -17.42
CA ASP A 35 20.49 -11.41 -18.09
C ASP A 35 20.28 -11.13 -19.59
N THR A 36 21.19 -11.64 -20.43
CA THR A 36 21.14 -11.49 -21.89
C THR A 36 20.38 -12.63 -22.59
N THR A 37 19.86 -13.62 -21.86
CA THR A 37 19.10 -14.76 -22.42
C THR A 37 17.66 -14.40 -22.82
N ASN A 38 17.20 -13.21 -22.47
CA ASN A 38 15.90 -12.65 -22.87
C ASN A 38 16.00 -11.70 -24.07
N PHE A 39 17.22 -11.43 -24.58
CA PHE A 39 17.42 -10.46 -25.65
C PHE A 39 16.90 -10.98 -26.99
N ASP A 40 15.96 -10.26 -27.61
CA ASP A 40 15.53 -10.51 -28.98
C ASP A 40 16.42 -9.73 -29.96
N ARG A 41 17.37 -10.42 -30.58
CA ARG A 41 18.33 -9.86 -31.53
C ARG A 41 17.77 -9.65 -32.93
N SER A 42 16.51 -9.99 -33.20
CA SER A 42 15.84 -9.63 -34.46
C SER A 42 15.40 -8.16 -34.48
N ILE A 43 15.25 -7.55 -33.29
CA ILE A 43 14.84 -6.17 -33.09
C ILE A 43 16.09 -5.32 -32.82
N ARG A 44 16.17 -4.13 -33.40
CA ARG A 44 17.27 -3.20 -33.14
C ARG A 44 17.04 -2.46 -31.82
N PRO A 45 18.05 -2.33 -30.93
CA PRO A 45 17.91 -1.60 -29.67
C PRO A 45 17.60 -0.10 -29.86
N GLN A 46 17.83 0.46 -31.05
CA GLN A 46 17.47 1.83 -31.40
C GLN A 46 16.00 2.00 -31.79
N ASP A 47 15.31 0.92 -32.19
CA ASP A 47 13.93 0.96 -32.70
C ASP A 47 12.93 0.59 -31.59
N ASP A 48 13.20 -0.47 -30.84
CA ASP A 48 12.48 -0.80 -29.60
C ASP A 48 13.44 -1.46 -28.59
N PHE A 49 14.00 -0.66 -27.69
CA PHE A 49 14.89 -1.15 -26.64
C PHE A 49 14.19 -2.08 -25.64
N PHE A 50 12.88 -1.90 -25.41
CA PHE A 50 12.13 -2.74 -24.48
C PHE A 50 11.97 -4.16 -25.05
N ARG A 51 11.58 -4.30 -26.32
CA ARG A 51 11.52 -5.61 -26.98
C ARG A 51 12.91 -6.18 -27.25
N PHE A 52 13.92 -5.38 -27.60
CA PHE A 52 15.29 -5.88 -27.73
C PHE A 52 15.79 -6.55 -26.43
N VAL A 53 15.57 -5.95 -25.27
CA VAL A 53 16.02 -6.51 -23.98
C VAL A 53 15.12 -7.64 -23.47
N ASN A 54 13.81 -7.56 -23.68
CA ASN A 54 12.82 -8.43 -23.01
C ASN A 54 12.06 -9.36 -23.96
N GLY A 55 12.25 -9.30 -25.28
CA GLY A 55 11.43 -10.02 -26.27
C GLY A 55 11.43 -11.53 -26.08
N GLY A 56 12.58 -12.12 -25.74
CA GLY A 56 12.68 -13.53 -25.38
C GLY A 56 11.94 -13.90 -24.09
N TRP A 57 11.83 -12.97 -23.13
CA TRP A 57 10.97 -13.17 -21.94
C TRP A 57 9.50 -13.06 -22.32
N LEU A 58 9.10 -12.02 -23.06
CA LEU A 58 7.73 -11.76 -23.50
C LEU A 58 7.16 -12.92 -24.33
N ALA A 59 7.98 -13.59 -25.15
CA ALA A 59 7.59 -14.75 -25.94
C ALA A 59 7.41 -16.05 -25.12
N ARG A 60 7.86 -16.08 -23.85
CA ARG A 60 7.84 -17.25 -22.96
C ARG A 60 6.98 -17.06 -21.71
N ALA A 61 6.69 -15.81 -21.32
CA ALA A 61 6.08 -15.48 -20.05
C ALA A 61 4.55 -15.59 -20.08
N THR A 62 4.02 -16.63 -19.43
CA THR A 62 2.59 -16.73 -19.10
C THR A 62 2.28 -15.89 -17.87
N ILE A 63 1.20 -15.11 -17.89
CA ILE A 63 0.66 -14.45 -16.70
C ILE A 63 -0.04 -15.54 -15.85
N PRO A 64 0.31 -15.73 -14.56
CA PRO A 64 -0.38 -16.68 -13.69
C PRO A 64 -1.88 -16.39 -13.60
N SER A 65 -2.70 -17.43 -13.49
CA SER A 65 -4.16 -17.30 -13.41
C SER A 65 -4.61 -16.46 -12.20
N ASP A 66 -3.85 -16.49 -11.10
CA ASP A 66 -4.06 -15.67 -9.90
C ASP A 66 -3.49 -14.23 -10.00
N ALA A 67 -3.15 -13.78 -11.21
CA ALA A 67 -2.62 -12.44 -11.46
C ALA A 67 -3.31 -11.74 -12.65
N SER A 68 -3.29 -10.40 -12.65
CA SER A 68 -3.75 -9.54 -13.75
C SER A 68 -2.62 -8.98 -14.62
N ARG A 69 -1.36 -9.24 -14.22
CA ARG A 69 -0.12 -8.84 -14.90
C ARG A 69 1.03 -9.70 -14.38
N TRP A 70 2.14 -9.75 -15.12
CA TRP A 70 3.35 -10.45 -14.66
C TRP A 70 4.62 -9.72 -15.12
N GLY A 71 5.73 -9.97 -14.43
CA GLY A 71 7.02 -9.31 -14.65
C GLY A 71 7.89 -9.33 -13.38
N ALA A 72 9.13 -8.84 -13.48
CA ALA A 72 10.14 -8.96 -12.43
C ALA A 72 9.68 -8.49 -11.04
N PHE A 73 8.92 -7.39 -10.94
CA PHE A 73 8.37 -6.90 -9.65
C PHE A 73 7.27 -7.78 -9.06
N ASP A 74 6.53 -8.50 -9.89
CA ASP A 74 5.44 -9.37 -9.44
C ASP A 74 5.95 -10.76 -9.10
N GLN A 75 6.98 -11.24 -9.81
CA GLN A 75 7.79 -12.40 -9.42
C GLN A 75 8.48 -12.17 -8.07
N LEU A 76 9.23 -11.06 -7.88
CA LEU A 76 9.86 -10.74 -6.59
C LEU A 76 8.84 -10.64 -5.43
N ARG A 77 7.59 -10.26 -5.72
CA ARG A 77 6.51 -10.26 -4.74
C ARG A 77 6.05 -11.69 -4.42
N ASP A 78 5.95 -12.58 -5.40
CA ASP A 78 5.55 -13.97 -5.16
C ASP A 78 6.66 -14.77 -4.46
N ASP A 79 7.94 -14.50 -4.78
CA ASP A 79 9.10 -15.03 -4.05
C ASP A 79 9.07 -14.60 -2.57
N SER A 80 8.86 -13.29 -2.32
CA SER A 80 8.72 -12.74 -0.97
C SER A 80 7.50 -13.31 -0.24
N ARG A 81 6.36 -13.43 -0.93
CA ARG A 81 5.12 -14.03 -0.41
C ARG A 81 5.30 -15.51 -0.04
N SER A 82 6.11 -16.24 -0.82
CA SER A 82 6.42 -17.65 -0.55
C SER A 82 7.34 -17.81 0.66
N ALA A 83 8.32 -16.92 0.85
CA ALA A 83 9.12 -16.88 2.08
C ALA A 83 8.28 -16.50 3.32
N LEU A 84 7.37 -15.52 3.19
CA LEU A 84 6.43 -15.14 4.24
C LEU A 84 5.42 -16.26 4.58
N HIS A 85 5.04 -17.09 3.61
CA HIS A 85 4.21 -18.29 3.84
C HIS A 85 4.91 -19.30 4.75
N VAL A 86 6.17 -19.64 4.46
CA VAL A 86 6.96 -20.54 5.31
C VAL A 86 7.13 -19.96 6.71
N ILE A 87 7.34 -18.66 6.85
CA ILE A 87 7.38 -17.97 8.16
C ILE A 87 6.03 -18.05 8.90
N ALA A 88 4.90 -17.95 8.19
CA ALA A 88 3.57 -18.03 8.79
C ALA A 88 3.21 -19.47 9.22
N ASP A 89 3.57 -20.48 8.43
CA ASP A 89 3.42 -21.90 8.79
C ASP A 89 4.29 -22.26 10.00
N GLU A 90 5.57 -21.85 10.01
CA GLU A 90 6.48 -22.02 11.15
C GLU A 90 5.98 -21.27 12.40
N ALA A 91 5.37 -20.09 12.24
CA ALA A 91 4.79 -19.32 13.33
C ALA A 91 3.52 -19.96 13.91
N MET A 92 2.67 -20.54 13.05
CA MET A 92 1.47 -21.30 13.44
C MET A 92 1.82 -22.60 14.17
N ALA A 93 2.90 -23.28 13.76
CA ALA A 93 3.36 -24.52 14.39
C ALA A 93 4.14 -24.32 15.70
N ALA A 94 4.69 -23.12 15.96
CA ALA A 94 5.62 -22.88 17.07
C ALA A 94 4.92 -22.37 18.34
N THR A 95 5.01 -23.14 19.43
CA THR A 95 4.62 -22.72 20.80
C THR A 95 5.41 -21.48 21.23
N SER A 96 4.81 -20.32 20.99
CA SER A 96 5.39 -19.00 21.24
C SER A 96 4.69 -18.32 22.41
N ALA A 97 5.43 -17.55 23.22
CA ALA A 97 4.90 -16.85 24.38
C ALA A 97 3.78 -15.84 24.00
N PRO A 98 2.75 -15.63 24.85
CA PRO A 98 1.71 -14.65 24.61
C PRO A 98 2.27 -13.25 24.29
N GLY A 99 1.70 -12.60 23.27
CA GLY A 99 2.12 -11.25 22.84
C GLY A 99 3.40 -11.19 22.00
N ALA A 100 4.17 -12.28 21.85
CA ALA A 100 5.33 -12.32 20.96
C ALA A 100 4.93 -12.14 19.48
N ASP A 101 5.80 -11.55 18.67
CA ASP A 101 5.55 -11.25 17.25
C ASP A 101 5.18 -12.51 16.45
N ARG A 102 5.99 -13.57 16.61
CA ARG A 102 5.72 -14.90 16.04
C ARG A 102 4.37 -15.46 16.48
N ARG A 103 3.97 -15.24 17.74
CA ARG A 103 2.69 -15.74 18.26
C ARG A 103 1.51 -15.05 17.57
N LYS A 104 1.54 -13.72 17.49
CA LYS A 104 0.52 -12.91 16.80
C LYS A 104 0.38 -13.30 15.33
N VAL A 105 1.50 -13.48 14.63
CA VAL A 105 1.52 -13.94 13.23
C VAL A 105 0.90 -15.33 13.08
N GLY A 106 1.29 -16.29 13.92
CA GLY A 106 0.74 -17.64 13.91
C GLY A 106 -0.76 -17.69 14.19
N ASP A 107 -1.24 -17.02 15.26
CA ASP A 107 -2.66 -16.97 15.62
C ASP A 107 -3.53 -16.30 14.54
N LEU A 108 -3.06 -15.19 13.96
CA LEU A 108 -3.79 -14.48 12.91
C LEU A 108 -3.84 -15.28 11.61
N TYR A 109 -2.70 -15.85 11.18
CA TYR A 109 -2.65 -16.68 9.98
C TYR A 109 -3.51 -17.94 10.14
N ALA A 110 -3.44 -18.62 11.29
CA ALA A 110 -4.29 -19.77 11.59
C ALA A 110 -5.79 -19.43 11.56
N SER A 111 -6.19 -18.30 12.14
CA SER A 111 -7.60 -17.90 12.15
C SER A 111 -8.12 -17.49 10.76
N PHE A 112 -7.28 -16.92 9.89
CA PHE A 112 -7.62 -16.77 8.48
C PHE A 112 -7.68 -18.13 7.76
N MET A 113 -6.78 -19.07 8.07
CA MET A 113 -6.73 -20.35 7.35
C MET A 113 -7.91 -21.28 7.65
N ASP A 114 -8.50 -21.24 8.85
CA ASP A 114 -9.68 -22.04 9.23
C ASP A 114 -10.97 -21.62 8.49
N SER A 115 -11.16 -22.15 7.28
CA SER A 115 -12.37 -21.96 6.50
C SER A 115 -13.61 -22.61 7.12
N ALA A 116 -13.46 -23.72 7.85
CA ALA A 116 -14.60 -24.42 8.45
C ALA A 116 -15.26 -23.55 9.53
N ARG A 117 -14.47 -22.87 10.36
CA ARG A 117 -14.96 -21.92 11.35
C ARG A 117 -15.55 -20.66 10.73
N VAL A 118 -14.97 -20.15 9.63
CA VAL A 118 -15.52 -19.01 8.88
C VAL A 118 -16.91 -19.33 8.29
N GLU A 119 -17.06 -20.48 7.63
CA GLU A 119 -18.37 -20.95 7.13
C GLU A 119 -19.39 -21.12 8.27
N GLN A 120 -18.98 -21.72 9.41
CA GLN A 120 -19.83 -21.91 10.58
C GLN A 120 -20.30 -20.58 11.22
N LEU A 121 -19.44 -19.57 11.26
CA LEU A 121 -19.75 -18.25 11.82
C LEU A 121 -20.65 -17.43 10.88
N GLY A 122 -20.51 -17.57 9.58
CA GLY A 122 -21.29 -16.80 8.61
C GLY A 122 -21.08 -15.29 8.78
N VAL A 123 -22.16 -14.51 8.70
CA VAL A 123 -22.16 -13.06 9.00
C VAL A 123 -22.30 -12.74 10.49
N THR A 124 -22.25 -13.73 11.40
CA THR A 124 -22.48 -13.51 12.84
C THR A 124 -21.55 -12.48 13.48
N PRO A 125 -20.24 -12.42 13.18
CA PRO A 125 -19.35 -11.39 13.71
C PRO A 125 -19.80 -9.95 13.39
N LEU A 126 -20.49 -9.73 12.27
CA LEU A 126 -20.94 -8.41 11.82
C LEU A 126 -22.31 -8.01 12.40
N GLN A 127 -22.99 -8.88 13.16
CA GLN A 127 -24.31 -8.58 13.74
C GLN A 127 -24.30 -7.47 14.80
N GLY A 128 -23.14 -7.09 15.34
CA GLY A 128 -23.00 -5.85 16.12
C GLY A 128 -23.25 -4.64 15.22
N GLU A 129 -22.41 -4.49 14.20
CA GLU A 129 -22.41 -3.32 13.34
C GLU A 129 -23.64 -3.23 12.41
N LEU A 130 -24.19 -4.35 11.95
CA LEU A 130 -25.46 -4.37 11.23
C LEU A 130 -26.62 -3.83 12.10
N ARG A 131 -26.60 -4.02 13.43
CA ARG A 131 -27.57 -3.41 14.34
C ARG A 131 -27.28 -1.92 14.58
N THR A 132 -26.02 -1.52 14.69
CA THR A 132 -25.60 -0.10 14.72
C THR A 132 -26.17 0.65 13.51
N ILE A 133 -26.05 0.07 12.31
CA ILE A 133 -26.59 0.64 11.06
C ILE A 133 -28.12 0.62 11.08
N ALA A 134 -28.76 -0.49 11.44
CA ALA A 134 -30.22 -0.59 11.46
C ALA A 134 -30.87 0.48 12.36
N ALA A 135 -30.23 0.82 13.49
CA ALA A 135 -30.69 1.81 14.47
C ALA A 135 -30.60 3.29 14.00
N LEU A 136 -30.10 3.57 12.78
CA LEU A 136 -30.11 4.92 12.23
C LEU A 136 -31.53 5.34 11.79
N THR A 137 -32.07 6.37 12.43
CA THR A 137 -33.40 6.94 12.19
C THR A 137 -33.35 8.38 11.67
N MET A 138 -32.23 9.10 11.85
CA MET A 138 -32.06 10.48 11.36
C MET A 138 -30.62 10.81 10.92
N PRO A 139 -30.41 11.74 9.96
CA PRO A 139 -29.07 12.12 9.49
C PRO A 139 -28.10 12.61 10.58
N ALA A 140 -28.60 13.18 11.68
CA ALA A 140 -27.78 13.65 12.80
C ALA A 140 -26.99 12.53 13.51
N GLN A 141 -27.33 11.25 13.31
CA GLN A 141 -26.57 10.10 13.82
C GLN A 141 -25.39 9.70 12.90
N LEU A 142 -25.33 10.23 11.67
CA LEU A 142 -24.32 9.84 10.69
C LEU A 142 -22.89 10.26 11.07
N PRO A 143 -22.63 11.44 11.68
CA PRO A 143 -21.26 11.82 12.07
C PRO A 143 -20.62 10.85 13.07
N THR A 144 -21.30 10.53 14.18
CA THR A 144 -20.77 9.55 15.16
C THR A 144 -20.62 8.16 14.55
N THR A 145 -21.53 7.78 13.65
CA THR A 145 -21.48 6.48 12.97
C THR A 145 -20.32 6.40 11.98
N PHE A 146 -20.11 7.41 11.13
CA PHE A 146 -18.96 7.47 10.22
C PHE A 146 -17.63 7.49 10.98
N ALA A 147 -17.58 8.09 12.17
CA ALA A 147 -16.41 8.07 13.04
C ALA A 147 -16.13 6.67 13.63
N HIS A 148 -17.16 5.96 14.11
CA HIS A 148 -17.04 4.58 14.58
C HIS A 148 -16.60 3.64 13.44
N PHE A 149 -17.24 3.72 12.28
CA PHE A 149 -16.93 2.89 11.13
C PHE A 149 -15.52 3.15 10.58
N ALA A 150 -15.05 4.41 10.58
CA ALA A 150 -13.67 4.73 10.24
C ALA A 150 -12.65 4.11 11.22
N ARG A 151 -12.97 4.00 12.52
CA ARG A 151 -12.09 3.37 13.53
C ARG A 151 -11.96 1.86 13.38
N ILE A 152 -12.89 1.19 12.70
CA ILE A 152 -12.80 -0.24 12.36
C ILE A 152 -12.35 -0.49 10.90
N GLY A 153 -11.98 0.57 10.18
CA GLY A 153 -11.44 0.53 8.81
C GLY A 153 -12.47 0.66 7.68
N VAL A 154 -13.77 0.72 8.00
CA VAL A 154 -14.85 0.81 7.00
C VAL A 154 -14.96 2.25 6.46
N ASN A 155 -14.85 2.40 5.13
CA ASN A 155 -14.78 3.71 4.47
C ASN A 155 -16.14 4.46 4.43
N GLY A 156 -16.21 5.59 5.12
CA GLY A 156 -17.29 6.58 4.99
C GLY A 156 -17.18 7.45 3.71
N PRO A 157 -18.06 8.46 3.53
CA PRO A 157 -18.03 9.37 2.38
C PRO A 157 -16.80 10.30 2.35
N MET A 158 -15.97 10.28 3.39
CA MET A 158 -14.69 10.96 3.48
C MET A 158 -13.67 10.08 4.20
N GLY A 159 -12.40 10.26 3.87
CA GLY A 159 -11.29 9.67 4.60
C GLY A 159 -10.75 10.68 5.60
N VAL A 160 -10.40 10.22 6.79
CA VAL A 160 -9.72 11.02 7.82
C VAL A 160 -8.45 10.30 8.24
N SER A 161 -7.35 11.02 8.34
CA SER A 161 -6.05 10.49 8.72
C SER A 161 -5.26 11.47 9.58
N VAL A 162 -4.23 10.97 10.26
CA VAL A 162 -3.30 11.79 11.05
C VAL A 162 -1.90 11.62 10.48
N GLY A 163 -1.18 12.72 10.30
CA GLY A 163 0.20 12.72 9.82
C GLY A 163 0.81 14.11 9.80
N PRO A 164 2.09 14.26 9.38
CA PRO A 164 2.81 15.53 9.50
C PRO A 164 2.13 16.67 8.73
N ASP A 165 2.03 17.85 9.36
CA ASP A 165 1.53 19.07 8.71
C ASP A 165 2.49 19.46 7.56
N ALA A 166 1.95 19.61 6.35
CA ALA A 166 2.75 19.86 5.15
C ALA A 166 3.45 21.23 5.11
N LYS A 167 3.10 22.16 6.02
CA LYS A 167 3.83 23.42 6.25
C LYS A 167 4.56 23.45 7.61
N GLN A 168 4.31 22.49 8.50
CA GLN A 168 4.97 22.38 9.81
C GLN A 168 5.28 20.92 10.15
N SER A 169 6.23 20.31 9.45
CA SER A 169 6.48 18.86 9.49
C SER A 169 7.01 18.30 10.82
N THR A 170 7.13 19.12 11.86
CA THR A 170 7.45 18.73 13.24
C THR A 170 6.21 18.42 14.08
N VAL A 171 5.00 18.73 13.60
CA VAL A 171 3.73 18.39 14.25
C VAL A 171 2.84 17.55 13.34
N ASN A 172 2.00 16.71 13.94
CA ASN A 172 0.93 16.02 13.20
C ASN A 172 -0.33 16.90 13.15
N THR A 173 -1.11 16.75 12.09
CA THR A 173 -2.44 17.35 11.91
C THR A 173 -3.45 16.31 11.45
N VAL A 174 -4.73 16.59 11.66
CA VAL A 174 -5.84 15.78 11.13
C VAL A 174 -6.11 16.22 9.69
N ALA A 175 -5.98 15.31 8.73
CA ALA A 175 -6.23 15.55 7.32
C ALA A 175 -7.55 14.90 6.87
N ILE A 176 -8.41 15.66 6.19
CA ILE A 176 -9.72 15.21 5.70
C ILE A 176 -9.67 15.19 4.16
N THR A 177 -10.11 14.09 3.54
CA THR A 177 -10.06 13.87 2.08
C THR A 177 -11.35 13.32 1.51
N GLN A 178 -11.64 13.59 0.24
CA GLN A 178 -12.72 12.92 -0.49
C GLN A 178 -12.54 11.38 -0.46
N SER A 179 -13.63 10.63 -0.30
CA SER A 179 -13.66 9.16 -0.28
C SER A 179 -15.06 8.64 -0.64
N GLY A 180 -15.39 7.40 -0.28
CA GLY A 180 -16.73 6.83 -0.29
C GLY A 180 -17.14 6.06 -1.55
N LEU A 181 -16.36 6.17 -2.63
CA LEU A 181 -16.60 5.40 -3.85
C LEU A 181 -16.18 3.93 -3.66
N GLY A 182 -16.90 2.98 -4.28
CA GLY A 182 -16.48 1.57 -4.35
C GLY A 182 -15.81 1.18 -5.68
N LEU A 183 -15.91 2.03 -6.72
CA LEU A 183 -15.16 1.91 -7.97
C LEU A 183 -13.81 2.68 -7.90
N PRO A 184 -12.81 2.35 -8.74
CA PRO A 184 -11.44 2.82 -8.56
C PRO A 184 -11.20 4.33 -8.74
N ASP A 185 -12.11 5.06 -9.37
CA ASP A 185 -12.04 6.51 -9.61
C ASP A 185 -13.44 7.09 -9.88
N ARG A 186 -13.62 8.41 -9.71
CA ARG A 186 -14.87 9.12 -10.04
C ARG A 186 -15.31 8.92 -11.48
N ASP A 187 -14.37 8.80 -12.42
CA ASP A 187 -14.69 8.74 -13.85
C ASP A 187 -15.41 7.43 -14.24
N TYR A 188 -15.29 6.36 -13.43
CA TYR A 188 -16.09 5.13 -13.56
C TYR A 188 -17.60 5.35 -13.36
N TYR A 189 -18.01 6.43 -12.67
CA TYR A 189 -19.41 6.81 -12.49
C TYR A 189 -19.90 7.76 -13.59
N LEU A 190 -19.00 8.56 -14.16
CA LEU A 190 -19.33 9.74 -14.96
C LEU A 190 -19.18 9.52 -16.47
N LEU A 191 -18.24 8.69 -16.90
CA LEU A 191 -18.07 8.36 -18.33
C LEU A 191 -19.18 7.42 -18.81
N GLN A 192 -19.75 7.73 -19.98
CA GLN A 192 -20.94 7.03 -20.52
C GLN A 192 -20.60 6.03 -21.64
N ASP A 193 -19.33 5.66 -21.80
CA ASP A 193 -18.94 4.60 -22.72
C ASP A 193 -19.46 3.22 -22.28
N ALA A 194 -19.44 2.26 -23.20
CA ALA A 194 -19.95 0.92 -22.99
C ALA A 194 -19.21 0.16 -21.87
N LYS A 195 -17.89 0.35 -21.71
CA LYS A 195 -17.10 -0.33 -20.67
C LYS A 195 -17.45 0.20 -19.29
N MET A 196 -17.55 1.51 -19.12
CA MET A 196 -17.89 2.11 -17.83
C MET A 196 -19.35 1.84 -17.46
N THR A 197 -20.26 1.82 -18.45
CA THR A 197 -21.66 1.43 -18.26
C THR A 197 -21.80 -0.03 -17.81
N ALA A 198 -21.14 -0.98 -18.50
CA ALA A 198 -21.10 -2.38 -18.09
C ALA A 198 -20.44 -2.57 -16.70
N THR A 199 -19.39 -1.79 -16.39
CA THR A 199 -18.73 -1.81 -15.08
C THR A 199 -19.68 -1.37 -13.95
N ARG A 200 -20.48 -0.32 -14.16
CA ARG A 200 -21.51 0.11 -13.20
C ARG A 200 -22.59 -0.95 -13.00
N GLN A 201 -23.03 -1.62 -14.06
CA GLN A 201 -24.02 -2.71 -13.99
C GLN A 201 -23.48 -3.91 -13.20
N ALA A 202 -22.26 -4.36 -13.49
CA ALA A 202 -21.60 -5.44 -12.74
C ALA A 202 -21.39 -5.08 -11.27
N TYR A 203 -21.07 -3.82 -10.97
CA TYR A 203 -20.93 -3.31 -9.61
C TYR A 203 -22.26 -3.30 -8.84
N GLN A 204 -23.36 -2.88 -9.47
CA GLN A 204 -24.69 -2.97 -8.88
C GLN A 204 -25.08 -4.43 -8.59
N GLY A 205 -24.76 -5.36 -9.52
CA GLY A 205 -24.91 -6.80 -9.29
C GLY A 205 -24.09 -7.32 -8.10
N TYR A 206 -22.86 -6.83 -7.92
CA TYR A 206 -22.01 -7.15 -6.77
C TYR A 206 -22.62 -6.68 -5.44
N ILE A 207 -23.08 -5.42 -5.35
CA ILE A 207 -23.75 -4.90 -4.14
C ILE A 207 -24.98 -5.76 -3.79
N ALA A 208 -25.83 -6.04 -4.78
CA ALA A 208 -27.02 -6.87 -4.60
C ALA A 208 -26.67 -8.31 -4.17
N ARG A 209 -25.56 -8.86 -4.67
CA ARG A 209 -25.08 -10.18 -4.26
C ARG A 209 -24.62 -10.20 -2.79
N LEU A 210 -23.88 -9.18 -2.33
CA LEU A 210 -23.49 -9.07 -0.91
C LEU A 210 -24.73 -8.97 0.00
N PHE A 211 -25.70 -8.13 -0.36
CA PHE A 211 -26.96 -7.99 0.40
C PHE A 211 -27.74 -9.31 0.48
N THR A 212 -27.84 -10.03 -0.65
CA THR A 212 -28.50 -11.34 -0.72
C THR A 212 -27.82 -12.36 0.20
N LEU A 213 -26.48 -12.43 0.18
CA LEU A 213 -25.70 -13.35 1.03
C LEU A 213 -25.80 -12.99 2.51
N ALA A 214 -25.83 -11.69 2.85
CA ALA A 214 -26.04 -11.18 4.20
C ALA A 214 -27.52 -11.16 4.64
N LYS A 215 -28.43 -11.74 3.85
CA LYS A 215 -29.89 -11.82 4.09
C LYS A 215 -30.54 -10.46 4.39
N GLN A 216 -30.04 -9.39 3.76
CA GLN A 216 -30.56 -8.04 3.90
C GLN A 216 -31.83 -7.84 3.03
N PRO A 217 -32.77 -6.98 3.45
CA PRO A 217 -33.96 -6.67 2.66
C PRO A 217 -33.60 -5.90 1.38
N ASP A 218 -34.47 -5.99 0.38
CA ASP A 218 -34.36 -5.28 -0.92
C ASP A 218 -32.93 -5.21 -1.52
N PRO A 219 -32.26 -6.35 -1.83
CA PRO A 219 -30.89 -6.32 -2.34
C PRO A 219 -30.72 -5.49 -3.63
N SER A 220 -31.71 -5.54 -4.53
CA SER A 220 -31.65 -4.86 -5.84
C SER A 220 -31.90 -3.35 -5.73
N GLY A 221 -32.88 -2.93 -4.92
CA GLY A 221 -33.16 -1.52 -4.69
C GLY A 221 -32.09 -0.86 -3.81
N ALA A 222 -31.56 -1.57 -2.81
CA ALA A 222 -30.41 -1.11 -2.03
C ALA A 222 -29.19 -0.89 -2.93
N ALA A 223 -28.87 -1.84 -3.81
CA ALA A 223 -27.78 -1.69 -4.77
C ALA A 223 -27.96 -0.48 -5.71
N ALA A 224 -29.19 -0.23 -6.18
CA ALA A 224 -29.51 0.96 -6.97
C ALA A 224 -29.31 2.27 -6.18
N ARG A 225 -29.78 2.32 -4.92
CA ARG A 225 -29.64 3.48 -4.02
C ARG A 225 -28.18 3.76 -3.67
N VAL A 226 -27.38 2.73 -3.42
CA VAL A 226 -25.93 2.86 -3.17
C VAL A 226 -25.20 3.38 -4.40
N LEU A 227 -25.45 2.83 -5.59
CA LEU A 227 -24.84 3.32 -6.84
C LEU A 227 -25.23 4.78 -7.13
N ALA A 228 -26.50 5.16 -6.89
CA ALA A 228 -26.97 6.54 -7.06
C ALA A 228 -26.26 7.52 -6.11
N LEU A 229 -26.14 7.17 -4.81
CA LEU A 229 -25.44 7.97 -3.82
C LEU A 229 -23.93 8.10 -4.15
N GLU A 230 -23.25 7.00 -4.48
CA GLU A 230 -21.85 7.06 -4.89
C GLU A 230 -21.65 7.88 -6.17
N THR A 231 -22.60 7.83 -7.12
CA THR A 231 -22.57 8.69 -8.31
C THR A 231 -22.69 10.17 -7.94
N ALA A 232 -23.58 10.53 -7.01
CA ALA A 232 -23.73 11.89 -6.50
C ALA A 232 -22.46 12.40 -5.80
N LEU A 233 -21.76 11.54 -5.04
CA LEU A 233 -20.45 11.85 -4.47
C LEU A 233 -19.39 12.02 -5.58
N ALA A 234 -19.31 11.08 -6.54
CA ALA A 234 -18.33 11.09 -7.63
C ALA A 234 -18.42 12.36 -8.51
N GLN A 235 -19.63 12.87 -8.76
CA GLN A 235 -19.83 14.15 -9.45
C GLN A 235 -19.09 15.32 -8.77
N LYS A 236 -18.93 15.27 -7.44
CA LYS A 236 -18.33 16.32 -6.61
C LYS A 236 -16.86 16.05 -6.23
N HIS A 237 -16.37 14.83 -6.43
CA HIS A 237 -14.94 14.50 -6.28
C HIS A 237 -14.09 15.33 -7.25
N TRP A 238 -12.89 15.73 -6.82
CA TRP A 238 -11.86 16.25 -7.71
C TRP A 238 -11.27 15.13 -8.55
N ASP A 239 -10.83 15.49 -9.76
CA ASP A 239 -10.01 14.63 -10.61
C ASP A 239 -8.61 14.35 -10.01
N ARG A 240 -7.90 13.42 -10.66
CA ARG A 240 -6.58 12.94 -10.23
C ARG A 240 -5.43 13.92 -10.49
N ALA A 241 -5.61 14.98 -11.27
CA ALA A 241 -4.61 16.02 -11.49
C ALA A 241 -4.73 17.11 -10.42
N ARG A 242 -5.93 17.68 -10.23
CA ARG A 242 -6.24 18.65 -9.16
C ARG A 242 -5.92 18.06 -7.79
N SER A 243 -6.26 16.78 -7.54
CA SER A 243 -5.95 16.06 -6.29
C SER A 243 -4.47 15.77 -6.03
N ARG A 244 -3.57 16.02 -6.99
CA ARG A 244 -2.11 15.90 -6.81
C ARG A 244 -1.42 17.25 -6.55
N ASN A 245 -2.08 18.38 -6.81
CA ASN A 245 -1.53 19.70 -6.56
C ASN A 245 -1.44 19.96 -5.04
N ARG A 246 -0.21 19.93 -4.50
CA ARG A 246 0.05 20.06 -3.06
C ARG A 246 -0.54 21.35 -2.47
N ASN A 247 -0.44 22.47 -3.19
CA ASN A 247 -0.94 23.77 -2.74
C ASN A 247 -2.48 23.76 -2.68
N ALA A 248 -3.14 23.26 -3.73
CA ALA A 248 -4.61 23.16 -3.77
C ALA A 248 -5.16 22.23 -2.67
N THR A 249 -4.43 21.18 -2.30
CA THR A 249 -4.84 20.23 -1.26
C THR A 249 -4.43 20.63 0.17
N TYR A 250 -3.89 21.83 0.38
CA TYR A 250 -3.56 22.35 1.72
C TYR A 250 -4.50 23.50 2.09
N ASN A 251 -5.65 23.16 2.68
CA ASN A 251 -6.61 24.14 3.20
C ASN A 251 -6.74 23.92 4.70
N LYS A 252 -5.80 24.49 5.46
CA LYS A 252 -5.79 24.45 6.92
C LYS A 252 -6.83 25.41 7.48
N MET A 253 -7.64 24.94 8.44
CA MET A 253 -8.71 25.71 9.07
C MET A 253 -9.01 25.20 10.48
N THR A 254 -9.62 26.03 11.33
CA THR A 254 -10.10 25.58 12.65
C THR A 254 -11.33 24.68 12.52
N VAL A 255 -11.62 23.85 13.53
CA VAL A 255 -12.85 23.03 13.53
C VAL A 255 -14.12 23.90 13.49
N ALA A 256 -14.09 25.10 14.08
CA ALA A 256 -15.18 26.07 13.97
C ALA A 256 -15.36 26.60 12.54
N GLN A 257 -14.26 26.89 11.82
CA GLN A 257 -14.30 27.29 10.40
C GLN A 257 -14.76 26.15 9.48
N LEU A 258 -14.50 24.89 9.85
CA LEU A 258 -15.03 23.73 9.17
C LEU A 258 -16.55 23.60 9.40
N ALA A 259 -17.01 23.60 10.65
CA ALA A 259 -18.43 23.53 10.99
C ALA A 259 -19.25 24.66 10.34
N ALA A 260 -18.72 25.89 10.30
CA ALA A 260 -19.35 27.02 9.61
C ALA A 260 -19.45 26.85 8.08
N GLN A 261 -18.69 25.93 7.48
CA GLN A 261 -18.75 25.60 6.05
C GLN A 261 -19.60 24.36 5.75
N THR A 262 -19.90 23.55 6.75
CA THR A 262 -20.71 22.33 6.66
C THR A 262 -21.66 22.26 7.87
N PRO A 263 -22.70 23.11 7.91
CA PRO A 263 -23.53 23.29 9.10
C PRO A 263 -24.48 22.12 9.37
N SER A 264 -24.62 21.18 8.43
CA SER A 264 -25.45 19.98 8.58
C SER A 264 -24.71 18.82 9.24
N TYR A 265 -23.40 18.96 9.47
CA TYR A 265 -22.52 17.87 9.92
C TYR A 265 -21.84 18.19 11.26
N ASP A 266 -22.15 17.43 12.30
CA ASP A 266 -21.56 17.60 13.63
C ASP A 266 -20.12 17.06 13.69
N TRP A 267 -19.17 17.97 13.44
CA TRP A 267 -17.74 17.72 13.56
C TRP A 267 -17.25 17.52 14.99
N SER A 268 -17.95 18.07 15.99
CA SER A 268 -17.58 17.88 17.40
C SER A 268 -17.79 16.42 17.79
N SER A 269 -19.00 15.91 17.53
CA SER A 269 -19.33 14.50 17.79
C SER A 269 -18.57 13.54 16.87
N TYR A 270 -18.29 13.90 15.61
CA TYR A 270 -17.40 13.11 14.74
C TYR A 270 -15.99 12.97 15.32
N LEU A 271 -15.34 14.10 15.64
CA LEU A 271 -13.96 14.09 16.13
C LEU A 271 -13.87 13.41 17.50
N ALA A 272 -14.83 13.64 18.40
CA ALA A 272 -14.89 12.94 19.68
C ALA A 272 -14.98 11.40 19.50
N ALA A 273 -15.93 10.92 18.69
CA ALA A 273 -16.11 9.47 18.45
C ALA A 273 -14.91 8.84 17.72
N ALA A 274 -14.23 9.60 16.86
CA ALA A 274 -13.01 9.18 16.15
C ALA A 274 -11.76 9.11 17.06
N GLY A 275 -11.82 9.60 18.30
CA GLY A 275 -10.66 9.72 19.19
C GLY A 275 -9.78 10.94 18.90
N LEU A 276 -10.31 11.93 18.17
CA LEU A 276 -9.64 13.15 17.70
C LEU A 276 -10.21 14.42 18.35
N GLY A 277 -11.01 14.31 19.41
CA GLY A 277 -11.72 15.44 20.04
C GLY A 277 -10.86 16.56 20.64
N THR A 278 -9.54 16.39 20.67
CA THR A 278 -8.55 17.43 21.06
C THR A 278 -8.06 18.27 19.87
N ALA A 279 -8.43 17.91 18.63
CA ALA A 279 -8.03 18.65 17.44
C ALA A 279 -8.76 20.01 17.35
N THR A 280 -8.00 21.11 17.39
CA THR A 280 -8.51 22.48 17.19
C THR A 280 -8.45 22.94 15.73
N GLU A 281 -7.55 22.35 14.95
CA GLU A 281 -7.30 22.62 13.54
C GLU A 281 -7.26 21.33 12.71
N VAL A 282 -7.63 21.43 11.44
CA VAL A 282 -7.59 20.35 10.44
C VAL A 282 -7.08 20.86 9.09
N VAL A 283 -6.60 19.96 8.24
CA VAL A 283 -6.31 20.25 6.82
C VAL A 283 -7.33 19.56 5.93
N VAL A 284 -8.21 20.33 5.30
CA VAL A 284 -9.18 19.81 4.32
C VAL A 284 -8.54 19.78 2.93
N ARG A 285 -8.48 18.60 2.31
CA ARG A 285 -7.87 18.44 0.98
C ARG A 285 -8.76 18.92 -0.16
N GLN A 286 -10.08 18.83 -0.01
CA GLN A 286 -11.08 19.26 -1.02
C GLN A 286 -12.27 19.98 -0.34
N PRO A 287 -12.21 21.29 -0.05
CA PRO A 287 -13.23 21.99 0.72
C PRO A 287 -14.59 22.14 0.03
N ASP A 288 -14.58 22.29 -1.30
CA ASP A 288 -15.76 22.29 -2.18
C ASP A 288 -16.43 20.90 -2.27
N TYR A 289 -15.66 19.81 -2.27
CA TYR A 289 -16.22 18.47 -2.08
C TYR A 289 -16.91 18.34 -0.71
N LEU A 290 -16.25 18.79 0.36
CA LEU A 290 -16.76 18.59 1.72
C LEU A 290 -18.06 19.39 1.97
N LYS A 291 -18.18 20.59 1.38
CA LYS A 291 -19.43 21.36 1.30
C LYS A 291 -20.54 20.61 0.55
N ALA A 292 -20.21 20.01 -0.59
CA ALA A 292 -21.19 19.22 -1.34
C ALA A 292 -21.58 17.92 -0.60
N MET A 293 -20.65 17.31 0.14
CA MET A 293 -20.91 16.15 1.00
C MET A 293 -21.90 16.48 2.11
N ASP A 294 -21.77 17.64 2.78
CA ASP A 294 -22.73 18.13 3.78
C ASP A 294 -24.16 18.22 3.20
N SER A 295 -24.28 18.84 2.01
CA SER A 295 -25.57 18.93 1.30
C SER A 295 -26.13 17.56 0.89
N ILE A 296 -25.29 16.62 0.47
CA ILE A 296 -25.69 15.25 0.12
C ILE A 296 -26.12 14.48 1.38
N VAL A 297 -25.44 14.66 2.52
CA VAL A 297 -25.81 14.06 3.81
C VAL A 297 -27.18 14.56 4.27
N ALA A 298 -27.43 15.87 4.19
CA ALA A 298 -28.70 16.47 4.58
C ALA A 298 -29.88 16.07 3.66
N ALA A 299 -29.66 16.00 2.34
CA ALA A 299 -30.71 15.72 1.37
C ALA A 299 -31.01 14.21 1.16
N THR A 300 -30.10 13.32 1.54
CA THR A 300 -30.24 11.87 1.30
C THR A 300 -31.00 11.19 2.45
N PRO A 301 -32.08 10.42 2.16
CA PRO A 301 -32.79 9.66 3.20
C PRO A 301 -31.88 8.73 4.00
N VAL A 302 -32.11 8.66 5.32
CA VAL A 302 -31.30 7.82 6.22
C VAL A 302 -31.32 6.32 5.84
N SER A 303 -32.38 5.85 5.17
CA SER A 303 -32.45 4.51 4.58
C SER A 303 -31.34 4.26 3.54
N THR A 304 -31.11 5.20 2.62
CA THR A 304 -30.02 5.12 1.64
C THR A 304 -28.64 5.13 2.32
N TRP A 305 -28.48 5.88 3.42
CA TRP A 305 -27.26 5.84 4.23
C TRP A 305 -27.08 4.51 4.98
N ARG A 306 -28.16 3.86 5.42
CA ARG A 306 -28.11 2.49 5.96
C ARG A 306 -27.69 1.49 4.90
N ASP A 307 -28.25 1.56 3.69
CA ASP A 307 -27.84 0.70 2.58
C ASP A 307 -26.36 0.89 2.22
N TYR A 308 -25.90 2.15 2.17
CA TYR A 308 -24.50 2.50 1.92
C TYR A 308 -23.57 1.94 3.00
N LEU A 309 -23.88 2.12 4.28
CA LEU A 309 -23.05 1.60 5.37
C LEU A 309 -23.05 0.07 5.43
N THR A 310 -24.20 -0.58 5.18
CA THR A 310 -24.29 -2.03 5.07
C THR A 310 -23.44 -2.56 3.92
N PHE A 311 -23.47 -1.89 2.76
CA PHE A 311 -22.56 -2.24 1.65
C PHE A 311 -21.09 -2.09 2.04
N LYS A 312 -20.70 -0.94 2.60
CA LYS A 312 -19.28 -0.68 2.95
C LYS A 312 -18.76 -1.63 4.02
N LEU A 313 -19.59 -2.00 5.00
CA LEU A 313 -19.27 -3.00 6.02
C LEU A 313 -19.00 -4.37 5.40
N LEU A 314 -19.86 -4.80 4.48
CA LEU A 314 -19.74 -6.11 3.81
C LEU A 314 -18.55 -6.14 2.84
N ASP A 315 -18.37 -5.15 1.97
CA ASP A 315 -17.26 -5.08 0.99
C ASP A 315 -15.87 -4.87 1.64
N HIS A 316 -15.83 -4.30 2.86
CA HIS A 316 -14.62 -4.25 3.68
C HIS A 316 -14.23 -5.65 4.15
N TYR A 317 -15.08 -6.31 4.94
CA TYR A 317 -14.82 -7.63 5.55
C TYR A 317 -15.14 -8.84 4.64
N THR A 318 -15.11 -8.68 3.31
CA THR A 318 -15.49 -9.78 2.40
C THR A 318 -14.43 -10.88 2.30
N ASP A 319 -13.15 -10.57 2.52
CA ASP A 319 -12.08 -11.56 2.37
C ASP A 319 -12.03 -12.55 3.56
N GLU A 320 -12.62 -12.16 4.68
CA GLU A 320 -12.73 -12.84 5.98
C GLU A 320 -14.08 -13.54 6.20
N LEU A 321 -15.11 -13.16 5.42
CA LEU A 321 -16.45 -13.79 5.40
C LEU A 321 -16.45 -15.14 4.63
N PRO A 322 -17.56 -15.92 4.68
CA PRO A 322 -17.69 -17.18 3.92
C PRO A 322 -17.31 -17.10 2.45
N ALA A 323 -16.93 -18.24 1.86
CA ALA A 323 -16.42 -18.37 0.50
C ALA A 323 -17.36 -17.79 -0.57
N ALA A 324 -18.67 -17.80 -0.33
CA ALA A 324 -19.65 -17.17 -1.22
C ALA A 324 -19.51 -15.63 -1.32
N PHE A 325 -19.06 -14.96 -0.24
CA PHE A 325 -18.72 -13.53 -0.24
C PHE A 325 -17.38 -13.31 -0.94
N GLN A 326 -16.34 -14.06 -0.54
CA GLN A 326 -15.00 -14.02 -1.18
C GLN A 326 -15.11 -14.18 -2.71
N GLN A 327 -15.91 -15.14 -3.18
CA GLN A 327 -16.15 -15.36 -4.60
C GLN A 327 -16.88 -14.17 -5.25
N ALA A 328 -17.93 -13.63 -4.64
CA ALA A 328 -18.66 -12.48 -5.19
C ALA A 328 -17.74 -11.26 -5.40
N ARG A 329 -16.81 -11.01 -4.46
CA ARG A 329 -15.77 -9.99 -4.58
C ARG A 329 -14.74 -10.33 -5.65
N PHE A 330 -14.33 -11.59 -5.75
CA PHE A 330 -13.39 -12.00 -6.79
C PHE A 330 -13.98 -11.88 -8.20
N GLU A 331 -15.25 -12.27 -8.42
CA GLU A 331 -15.94 -12.07 -9.70
C GLU A 331 -15.93 -10.60 -10.13
N PHE A 332 -16.20 -9.69 -9.21
CA PHE A 332 -16.25 -8.25 -9.51
C PHE A 332 -14.86 -7.59 -9.50
N ARG A 333 -14.16 -7.57 -8.36
CA ARG A 333 -12.89 -6.84 -8.19
C ARG A 333 -11.69 -7.56 -8.84
N GLY A 334 -11.66 -8.89 -8.80
CA GLY A 334 -10.65 -9.70 -9.46
C GLY A 334 -10.88 -9.77 -10.97
N ARG A 335 -11.91 -10.49 -11.39
CA ARG A 335 -12.17 -10.79 -12.81
C ARG A 335 -12.70 -9.58 -13.58
N THR A 336 -13.80 -8.96 -13.14
CA THR A 336 -14.42 -7.86 -13.92
C THR A 336 -13.58 -6.59 -13.96
N LEU A 337 -13.02 -6.14 -12.83
CA LEU A 337 -12.22 -4.90 -12.78
C LEU A 337 -10.75 -5.08 -13.19
N SER A 338 -10.13 -6.24 -12.96
CA SER A 338 -8.68 -6.42 -13.20
C SER A 338 -8.30 -7.52 -14.20
N GLY A 339 -9.25 -8.32 -14.69
CA GLY A 339 -8.99 -9.38 -15.67
C GLY A 339 -8.33 -10.64 -15.10
N GLN A 340 -8.26 -10.79 -13.77
CA GLN A 340 -7.68 -11.95 -13.10
C GLN A 340 -8.54 -13.21 -13.37
N GLN A 341 -7.90 -14.33 -13.72
CA GLN A 341 -8.59 -15.53 -14.20
C GLN A 341 -9.06 -16.44 -13.07
N GLU A 342 -8.30 -16.58 -11.98
CA GLU A 342 -8.60 -17.42 -10.82
C GLU A 342 -8.35 -16.69 -9.50
N MET A 343 -9.08 -17.05 -8.45
CA MET A 343 -8.85 -16.48 -7.12
C MET A 343 -7.56 -17.06 -6.52
N ALA A 344 -6.71 -16.21 -5.96
CA ALA A 344 -5.50 -16.66 -5.27
C ALA A 344 -5.84 -17.66 -4.14
N VAL A 345 -5.09 -18.77 -4.09
CA VAL A 345 -5.27 -19.84 -3.10
C VAL A 345 -5.18 -19.32 -1.66
N ARG A 346 -5.87 -20.00 -0.72
CA ARG A 346 -6.14 -19.45 0.63
C ARG A 346 -4.89 -18.96 1.37
N TRP A 347 -3.77 -19.69 1.30
CA TRP A 347 -2.51 -19.27 1.92
C TRP A 347 -1.97 -17.94 1.35
N LYS A 348 -2.04 -17.74 0.02
CA LYS A 348 -1.61 -16.49 -0.64
C LYS A 348 -2.42 -15.27 -0.16
N ARG A 349 -3.65 -15.50 0.32
CA ARG A 349 -4.52 -14.48 0.92
C ARG A 349 -4.32 -14.33 2.43
N GLY A 350 -4.11 -15.42 3.17
CA GLY A 350 -3.78 -15.37 4.60
C GLY A 350 -2.43 -14.70 4.89
N VAL A 351 -1.43 -14.89 4.01
CA VAL A 351 -0.17 -14.15 4.07
C VAL A 351 -0.38 -12.66 3.78
N ALA A 352 -1.28 -12.30 2.86
CA ALA A 352 -1.61 -10.91 2.58
C ALA A 352 -2.30 -10.24 3.78
N GLU A 353 -3.25 -10.94 4.42
CA GLU A 353 -3.93 -10.48 5.64
C GLU A 353 -2.95 -10.28 6.80
N ALA A 354 -2.14 -11.31 7.12
CA ALA A 354 -1.12 -11.20 8.16
C ALA A 354 -0.09 -10.09 7.88
N THR A 355 0.25 -9.83 6.60
CA THR A 355 1.13 -8.71 6.22
C THR A 355 0.42 -7.35 6.31
N GLY A 356 -0.90 -7.29 6.06
CA GLY A 356 -1.70 -6.07 6.19
C GLY A 356 -1.86 -5.63 7.65
N ALA A 357 -2.24 -6.56 8.54
CA ALA A 357 -2.47 -6.27 9.95
C ALA A 357 -1.19 -6.24 10.81
N LEU A 358 -0.19 -7.08 10.49
CA LEU A 358 1.02 -7.29 11.29
C LEU A 358 2.33 -7.05 10.51
N GLY A 359 2.30 -6.14 9.53
CA GLY A 359 3.40 -5.91 8.58
C GLY A 359 4.80 -5.72 9.18
N GLU A 360 4.94 -5.00 10.30
CA GLU A 360 6.24 -4.84 10.99
C GLU A 360 6.73 -6.15 11.65
N ALA A 361 5.82 -6.95 12.22
CA ALA A 361 6.14 -8.24 12.81
C ALA A 361 6.51 -9.28 11.75
N MET A 362 5.76 -9.32 10.64
CA MET A 362 6.08 -10.12 9.45
C MET A 362 7.42 -9.69 8.84
N GLY A 363 7.64 -8.37 8.69
CA GLY A 363 8.87 -7.79 8.15
C GLY A 363 10.10 -8.11 8.99
N LYS A 364 9.99 -8.07 10.31
CA LYS A 364 11.05 -8.49 11.25
C LYS A 364 11.43 -9.96 11.05
N LEU A 365 10.47 -10.88 11.10
CA LEU A 365 10.71 -12.32 10.90
C LEU A 365 11.28 -12.62 9.50
N TYR A 366 10.87 -11.87 8.49
CA TYR A 366 11.43 -11.95 7.14
C TYR A 366 12.88 -11.47 7.09
N VAL A 367 13.21 -10.34 7.73
CA VAL A 367 14.57 -9.80 7.78
C VAL A 367 15.52 -10.75 8.51
N GLU A 368 15.08 -11.33 9.64
CA GLU A 368 15.84 -12.34 10.41
C GLU A 368 16.25 -13.57 9.58
N ARG A 369 15.44 -13.96 8.57
CA ARG A 369 15.66 -15.15 7.72
C ARG A 369 16.26 -14.85 6.35
N ASN A 370 15.80 -13.79 5.69
CA ASN A 370 16.00 -13.56 4.24
C ASN A 370 16.91 -12.38 3.91
N PHE A 371 17.29 -11.53 4.87
CA PHE A 371 18.12 -10.35 4.61
C PHE A 371 19.57 -10.54 5.06
N LYS A 372 20.52 -10.07 4.24
CA LYS A 372 21.98 -10.18 4.49
C LYS A 372 22.57 -8.80 4.83
N PRO A 373 23.26 -8.59 5.97
CA PRO A 373 23.77 -7.27 6.37
C PRO A 373 24.67 -6.59 5.33
N GLU A 374 25.43 -7.35 4.55
CA GLU A 374 26.31 -6.85 3.48
C GLU A 374 25.53 -6.15 2.37
N ALA A 375 24.27 -6.53 2.14
CA ALA A 375 23.39 -5.83 1.19
C ALA A 375 23.01 -4.43 1.68
N LYS A 376 22.82 -4.20 3.00
CA LYS A 376 22.56 -2.86 3.57
C LYS A 376 23.77 -1.96 3.31
N ALA A 377 24.97 -2.40 3.70
CA ALA A 377 26.22 -1.67 3.49
C ALA A 377 26.53 -1.36 2.01
N ARG A 378 26.23 -2.28 1.08
CA ARG A 378 26.37 -2.05 -0.37
C ARG A 378 25.34 -1.04 -0.90
N MET A 379 24.11 -1.10 -0.41
CA MET A 379 23.07 -0.12 -0.78
C MET A 379 23.35 1.27 -0.20
N ASP A 380 23.89 1.36 1.02
CA ASP A 380 24.36 2.62 1.62
C ASP A 380 25.44 3.29 0.75
N ALA A 381 26.39 2.50 0.23
CA ALA A 381 27.40 3.00 -0.70
C ALA A 381 26.79 3.45 -2.04
N LEU A 382 25.85 2.69 -2.59
CA LEU A 382 25.14 3.06 -3.83
C LEU A 382 24.33 4.35 -3.65
N VAL A 383 23.59 4.51 -2.55
CA VAL A 383 22.80 5.71 -2.28
C VAL A 383 23.70 6.93 -2.08
N ARG A 384 24.84 6.82 -1.38
CA ARG A 384 25.84 7.90 -1.30
C ARG A 384 26.34 8.33 -2.69
N ASN A 385 26.63 7.37 -3.57
CA ASN A 385 27.06 7.66 -4.94
C ASN A 385 25.95 8.34 -5.77
N ILE A 386 24.69 7.93 -5.61
CA ILE A 386 23.54 8.56 -6.26
C ILE A 386 23.33 10.00 -5.75
N LEU A 387 23.43 10.24 -4.44
CA LEU A 387 23.33 11.59 -3.86
C LEU A 387 24.48 12.50 -4.34
N ALA A 388 25.70 11.97 -4.48
CA ALA A 388 26.83 12.69 -5.06
C ALA A 388 26.60 13.03 -6.54
N ALA A 389 26.10 12.08 -7.34
CA ALA A 389 25.75 12.29 -8.74
C ALA A 389 24.62 13.33 -8.90
N TYR A 390 23.61 13.31 -8.03
CA TYR A 390 22.56 14.33 -7.99
C TYR A 390 23.12 15.74 -7.70
N ARG A 391 24.12 15.87 -6.83
CA ARG A 391 24.76 17.16 -6.54
C ARG A 391 25.42 17.74 -7.78
N VAL A 392 26.24 16.93 -8.48
CA VAL A 392 26.87 17.31 -9.76
C VAL A 392 25.81 17.63 -10.82
N GLY A 393 24.76 16.83 -10.90
CA GLY A 393 23.65 17.02 -11.82
C GLY A 393 22.91 18.34 -11.61
N ILE A 394 22.66 18.78 -10.37
CA ILE A 394 22.01 20.08 -10.08
C ILE A 394 22.85 21.25 -10.60
N ASP A 395 24.18 21.16 -10.49
CA ASP A 395 25.07 22.24 -10.89
C ASP A 395 25.07 22.46 -12.43
N SER A 396 24.87 21.41 -13.23
CA SER A 396 24.78 21.50 -14.69
C SER A 396 23.41 21.89 -15.27
N LEU A 397 22.36 22.10 -14.45
CA LEU A 397 21.02 22.44 -14.96
C LEU A 397 20.92 23.91 -15.41
N GLU A 398 21.07 24.18 -16.71
CA GLU A 398 21.03 25.55 -17.27
C GLU A 398 19.68 26.27 -17.03
N TRP A 399 18.57 25.52 -16.93
CA TRP A 399 17.24 26.07 -16.68
C TRP A 399 16.98 26.51 -15.22
N MET A 400 17.90 26.25 -14.29
CA MET A 400 17.76 26.62 -12.87
C MET A 400 18.63 27.83 -12.51
N SER A 401 18.02 28.82 -11.84
CA SER A 401 18.75 29.95 -11.29
C SER A 401 19.76 29.52 -10.20
N PRO A 402 20.83 30.29 -9.94
CA PRO A 402 21.83 29.96 -8.91
C PRO A 402 21.21 29.76 -7.51
N GLU A 403 20.22 30.58 -7.15
CA GLU A 403 19.50 30.54 -5.88
C GLU A 403 18.68 29.25 -5.78
N THR A 404 18.01 28.88 -6.87
CA THR A 404 17.21 27.65 -6.94
C THR A 404 18.11 26.40 -6.86
N LYS A 405 19.30 26.43 -7.49
CA LYS A 405 20.33 25.39 -7.32
C LYS A 405 20.84 25.29 -5.89
N ALA A 406 21.02 26.41 -5.19
CA ALA A 406 21.42 26.42 -3.79
C ALA A 406 20.37 25.74 -2.89
N GLN A 407 19.08 26.10 -3.05
CA GLN A 407 17.98 25.47 -2.30
C GLN A 407 17.82 23.97 -2.62
N ALA A 408 18.02 23.56 -3.88
CA ALA A 408 18.00 22.15 -4.25
C ALA A 408 19.16 21.36 -3.59
N LYS A 409 20.36 21.95 -3.50
CA LYS A 409 21.52 21.32 -2.82
C LYS A 409 21.38 21.28 -1.30
N ASP A 410 20.75 22.29 -0.67
CA ASP A 410 20.39 22.27 0.76
C ASP A 410 19.41 21.12 1.07
N LYS A 411 18.35 21.00 0.28
CA LYS A 411 17.38 19.89 0.41
C LYS A 411 18.04 18.51 0.21
N LEU A 412 18.97 18.40 -0.74
CA LEU A 412 19.74 17.17 -0.99
C LEU A 412 20.66 16.81 0.19
N ALA A 413 21.24 17.80 0.87
CA ALA A 413 22.07 17.59 2.06
C ALA A 413 21.26 17.13 3.29
N LYS A 414 19.96 17.41 3.33
CA LYS A 414 19.02 17.06 4.41
C LYS A 414 18.25 15.75 4.16
N PHE A 415 18.72 14.91 3.24
CA PHE A 415 18.00 13.70 2.81
C PHE A 415 18.26 12.50 3.73
N THR A 416 17.29 12.16 4.60
CA THR A 416 17.36 10.96 5.44
C THR A 416 17.08 9.69 4.63
N VAL A 417 18.03 8.74 4.66
CA VAL A 417 17.91 7.46 3.97
C VAL A 417 17.39 6.39 4.95
N LYS A 418 16.47 5.53 4.49
CA LYS A 418 16.08 4.28 5.17
C LYS A 418 16.34 3.10 4.24
N ILE A 419 17.04 2.08 4.70
CA ILE A 419 17.42 0.90 3.88
C ILE A 419 17.00 -0.40 4.56
N ALA A 420 16.23 -1.20 3.80
CA ALA A 420 15.69 -2.52 4.14
C ALA A 420 14.72 -2.58 5.33
N TYR A 421 15.16 -2.20 6.52
CA TYR A 421 14.43 -2.33 7.78
C TYR A 421 14.80 -1.21 8.77
N PRO A 422 13.95 -0.88 9.76
CA PRO A 422 14.20 0.14 10.79
C PRO A 422 15.56 0.03 11.48
#